data_AF-A0A384JBY3-F1
#
_entry.id   AF-A0A384JBY3-F1
#
_cell.length_a   1.000
_cell.length_b   1.000
_cell.length_c   1.000
_cell.angle_alpha   90.00
_cell.angle_beta   90.00
_cell.angle_gamma   90.00
#
_symmetry.space_group_name_H-M   'P 1'
#
loop_
_entity.id
_entity.type
_entity.pdbx_description
1 polymer ?
#
loop_
_entity_poly.entity_id
_entity_poly.type
_entity_poly.pdbx_seq_one_letter_code
_entity_poly.pdbx_strand_id
1 'polypeptide(L)'
;MGTFLVFCTAQIPNETLAAFVTQSTRARSAPENPWILQKTPSEDVHGPELTLPLPIPSFTTGFQGASPETLQKFMMENVVDHHDFPNFKGGIEWYQFVVLDSQSAEDKSTCLVYHCLRHMPEGSAEDEWDEKKVVSEWKVWRVKFLVAWWLASGLWTNDQVLFEVFEDEKDTYVDKDGVLQMPYLENDEYEYPDLENRVPWGPAP
;
A
#
# COMPACT_ATOMS: atom_id res chain seq x y z
N MET A 1 3.92 -13.26 -3.47
CA MET A 1 2.90 -12.26 -3.83
C MET A 1 2.32 -11.79 -2.53
N GLY A 2 2.54 -10.51 -2.20
CA GLY A 2 2.08 -9.93 -0.95
C GLY A 2 0.63 -9.49 -1.04
N THR A 3 -0.12 -9.76 0.02
CA THR A 3 -1.47 -9.25 0.22
C THR A 3 -1.47 -8.29 1.40
N PHE A 4 -2.16 -7.18 1.26
CA PHE A 4 -2.09 -6.06 2.20
C PHE A 4 -3.42 -5.85 2.90
N LEU A 5 -3.35 -5.53 4.20
CA LEU A 5 -4.55 -5.13 4.93
C LEU A 5 -5.00 -3.73 4.51
N VAL A 6 -6.31 -3.56 4.41
CA VAL A 6 -6.99 -2.29 4.21
C VAL A 6 -7.81 -2.01 5.46
N PHE A 7 -7.55 -0.89 6.10
CA PHE A 7 -8.34 -0.36 7.22
C PHE A 7 -9.20 0.80 6.76
N CYS A 8 -10.43 0.88 7.27
CA CYS A 8 -11.28 2.04 7.08
C CYS A 8 -11.36 2.84 8.39
N THR A 9 -10.73 4.01 8.47
CA THR A 9 -10.80 4.87 9.68
C THR A 9 -11.96 5.87 9.63
N ALA A 10 -12.68 5.90 8.52
CA ALA A 10 -13.96 6.59 8.38
C ALA A 10 -15.00 5.63 7.79
N GLN A 11 -16.27 6.07 7.79
CA GLN A 11 -17.33 5.31 7.12
C GLN A 11 -17.17 5.46 5.61
N ILE A 12 -16.62 4.43 4.97
CA ILE A 12 -16.34 4.45 3.53
C ILE A 12 -17.56 3.96 2.75
N PRO A 13 -18.06 4.73 1.77
CA PRO A 13 -19.11 4.28 0.86
C PRO A 13 -18.65 3.10 0.00
N ASN A 14 -19.58 2.21 -0.34
CA ASN A 14 -19.29 1.06 -1.21
C ASN A 14 -18.74 1.46 -2.59
N GLU A 15 -19.20 2.58 -3.13
CA GLU A 15 -18.67 3.14 -4.38
C GLU A 15 -17.18 3.49 -4.28
N THR A 16 -16.74 4.01 -3.13
CA THR A 16 -15.33 4.34 -2.88
C THR A 16 -14.48 3.09 -2.74
N LEU A 17 -14.98 2.05 -2.05
CA LEU A 17 -14.29 0.76 -1.97
C LEU A 17 -14.17 0.09 -3.34
N ALA A 18 -15.24 0.13 -4.13
CA ALA A 18 -15.21 -0.40 -5.48
C ALA A 18 -14.23 0.38 -6.36
N ALA A 19 -14.23 1.71 -6.28
CA ALA A 19 -13.27 2.57 -6.96
C ALA A 19 -11.83 2.25 -6.53
N PHE A 20 -11.58 2.06 -5.23
CA PHE A 20 -10.26 1.67 -4.72
C PHE A 20 -9.81 0.35 -5.33
N VAL A 21 -10.61 -0.72 -5.25
CA VAL A 21 -10.26 -2.03 -5.82
C VAL A 21 -10.00 -1.90 -7.32
N THR A 22 -10.94 -1.33 -8.09
CA THR A 22 -10.83 -1.24 -9.56
C THR A 22 -9.64 -0.40 -10.02
N GLN A 23 -9.36 0.73 -9.38
CA GLN A 23 -8.28 1.62 -9.80
C GLN A 23 -6.92 1.08 -9.38
N SER A 24 -6.79 0.57 -8.16
CA SER A 24 -5.51 0.07 -7.63
C SER A 24 -5.02 -1.19 -8.31
N THR A 25 -5.91 -2.03 -8.85
CA THR A 25 -5.54 -3.25 -9.58
C THR A 25 -5.63 -3.11 -11.10
N ARG A 26 -5.70 -1.88 -11.62
CA ARG A 26 -5.85 -1.62 -13.05
C ARG A 26 -4.65 -2.11 -13.88
N ALA A 27 -3.44 -2.03 -13.31
CA ALA A 27 -2.23 -2.47 -13.99
C ALA A 27 -2.28 -3.97 -14.29
N ARG A 28 -1.86 -4.40 -15.49
CA ARG A 28 -1.85 -5.83 -15.87
C ARG A 28 -0.98 -6.71 -14.96
N SER A 29 0.02 -6.12 -14.33
CA SER A 29 0.90 -6.79 -13.35
C SER A 29 0.26 -6.93 -11.97
N ALA A 30 -0.82 -6.20 -11.68
CA ALA A 30 -1.52 -6.32 -10.41
C ALA A 30 -2.23 -7.67 -10.32
N PRO A 31 -2.21 -8.31 -9.14
CA PRO A 31 -3.05 -9.48 -8.92
C PRO A 31 -4.52 -9.07 -8.88
N GLU A 32 -5.40 -10.04 -9.09
CA GLU A 32 -6.85 -9.79 -9.12
C GLU A 32 -7.33 -9.16 -7.80
N ASN A 33 -6.85 -9.63 -6.64
CA ASN A 33 -7.22 -9.05 -5.34
C ASN A 33 -6.05 -9.03 -4.32
N PRO A 34 -5.22 -7.98 -4.29
CA PRO A 34 -4.12 -7.82 -3.33
C PRO A 34 -4.57 -7.31 -1.95
N TRP A 35 -5.87 -7.13 -1.73
CA TRP A 35 -6.40 -6.37 -0.59
C TRP A 35 -7.26 -7.25 0.31
N ILE A 36 -7.04 -7.18 1.63
CA ILE A 36 -7.93 -7.77 2.64
C ILE A 36 -8.49 -6.63 3.49
N LEU A 37 -9.82 -6.48 3.47
CA LEU A 37 -10.49 -5.46 4.27
C LEU A 37 -10.67 -5.95 5.71
N GLN A 38 -9.89 -5.39 6.65
CA GLN A 38 -10.07 -5.64 8.07
C GLN A 38 -11.18 -4.74 8.61
N LYS A 39 -12.32 -5.33 8.97
CA LYS A 39 -13.53 -4.56 9.35
C LYS A 39 -13.50 -4.11 10.79
N THR A 40 -13.04 -4.97 11.70
CA THR A 40 -13.05 -4.68 13.15
C THR A 40 -11.74 -5.13 13.80
N PRO A 41 -11.34 -4.51 14.93
CA PRO A 41 -10.14 -4.91 15.66
C PRO A 41 -10.32 -6.18 16.50
N SER A 42 -11.57 -6.62 16.74
CA SER A 42 -11.90 -7.81 17.53
C SER A 42 -11.94 -9.10 16.73
N GLU A 43 -12.00 -8.98 15.41
CA GLU A 43 -11.92 -10.11 14.49
C GLU A 43 -10.45 -10.46 14.27
N ASP A 44 -10.14 -11.75 14.32
CA ASP A 44 -8.83 -12.24 13.87
C ASP A 44 -8.57 -11.74 12.45
N VAL A 45 -7.30 -11.59 12.09
CA VAL A 45 -6.95 -11.23 10.71
C VAL A 45 -7.37 -12.38 9.81
N HIS A 46 -8.47 -12.17 9.13
CA HIS A 46 -9.15 -13.20 8.37
C HIS A 46 -9.91 -12.59 7.22
N GLY A 47 -10.15 -13.38 6.18
CA GLY A 47 -11.21 -13.11 5.24
C GLY A 47 -10.85 -13.46 3.82
N PRO A 48 -11.87 -13.64 2.97
CA PRO A 48 -11.65 -13.59 1.54
C PRO A 48 -11.17 -12.18 1.17
N GLU A 49 -10.36 -12.13 0.11
CA GLU A 49 -9.89 -10.88 -0.49
C GLU A 49 -11.07 -9.92 -0.77
N LEU A 50 -10.79 -8.62 -0.80
CA LEU A 50 -11.74 -7.59 -1.17
C LEU A 50 -12.10 -7.72 -2.66
N THR A 51 -13.05 -8.62 -2.94
CA THR A 51 -13.49 -8.99 -4.28
C THR A 51 -14.76 -8.25 -4.69
N LEU A 52 -14.85 -7.94 -6.00
CA LEU A 52 -16.06 -7.36 -6.60
C LEU A 52 -16.95 -8.45 -7.21
N PRO A 53 -18.29 -8.33 -7.12
CA PRO A 53 -19.04 -7.28 -6.43
C PRO A 53 -18.98 -7.41 -4.90
N LEU A 54 -18.94 -6.27 -4.20
CA LEU A 54 -18.90 -6.25 -2.74
C LEU A 54 -20.15 -6.97 -2.16
N PRO A 55 -19.98 -7.96 -1.27
CA PRO A 55 -21.07 -8.83 -0.82
C PRO A 55 -22.08 -8.12 0.11
N ILE A 56 -21.75 -6.95 0.64
CA ILE A 56 -22.60 -6.19 1.57
C ILE A 56 -22.72 -4.76 1.06
N PRO A 57 -23.95 -4.19 0.90
CA PRO A 57 -24.17 -2.84 0.36
C PRO A 57 -23.64 -1.70 1.25
N SER A 58 -23.37 -1.99 2.52
CA SER A 58 -22.74 -1.08 3.48
C SER A 58 -22.23 -1.89 4.67
N PHE A 59 -21.02 -1.62 5.15
CA PHE A 59 -20.54 -2.15 6.44
C PHE A 59 -20.13 -1.00 7.35
N THR A 60 -20.26 -1.18 8.66
CA THR A 60 -19.73 -0.22 9.65
C THR A 60 -18.34 -0.66 10.07
N THR A 61 -17.36 0.23 9.95
CA THR A 61 -15.99 -0.06 10.37
C THR A 61 -15.86 0.03 11.89
N GLY A 62 -15.16 -0.95 12.48
CA GLY A 62 -14.75 -0.92 13.88
C GLY A 62 -13.52 -0.05 14.13
N PHE A 63 -12.86 0.46 13.08
CA PHE A 63 -11.69 1.35 13.16
C PHE A 63 -12.05 2.83 13.01
N GLN A 64 -13.32 3.19 13.13
CA GLN A 64 -13.74 4.58 13.00
C GLN A 64 -12.99 5.49 13.99
N GLY A 65 -12.24 6.47 13.47
CA GLY A 65 -11.41 7.37 14.26
C GLY A 65 -10.16 6.74 14.86
N ALA A 66 -9.76 5.53 14.43
CA ALA A 66 -8.53 4.90 14.91
C ALA A 66 -7.31 5.73 14.51
N SER A 67 -6.43 5.95 15.48
CA SER A 67 -5.14 6.64 15.29
C SER A 67 -4.15 5.76 14.52
N PRO A 68 -3.12 6.35 13.87
CA PRO A 68 -2.03 5.59 13.27
C PRO A 68 -1.40 4.58 14.25
N GLU A 69 -1.17 4.99 15.50
CA GLU A 69 -0.57 4.15 16.53
C GLU A 69 -1.44 2.93 16.86
N THR A 70 -2.76 3.09 16.81
CA THR A 70 -3.71 1.98 17.01
C THR A 70 -3.62 0.95 15.88
N LEU A 71 -3.52 1.41 14.63
CA LEU A 71 -3.39 0.52 13.47
C LEU A 71 -2.03 -0.18 13.45
N GLN A 72 -0.96 0.55 13.74
CA GLN A 72 0.39 0.01 13.84
C GLN A 72 0.47 -1.06 14.94
N LYS A 73 -0.12 -0.78 16.12
CA LYS A 73 -0.22 -1.75 17.20
C LYS A 73 -1.00 -3.00 16.77
N PHE A 74 -2.12 -2.84 16.09
CA PHE A 74 -2.89 -3.96 15.55
C PHE A 74 -2.04 -4.83 14.62
N MET A 75 -1.27 -4.24 13.70
CA MET A 75 -0.37 -4.97 12.81
C MET A 75 0.67 -5.78 13.61
N MET A 76 1.33 -5.15 14.57
CA MET A 76 2.34 -5.81 15.41
C MET A 76 1.78 -6.97 16.23
N GLU A 77 0.55 -6.84 16.74
CA GLU A 77 -0.05 -7.84 17.63
C GLU A 77 -0.74 -8.99 16.88
N ASN A 78 -1.17 -8.79 15.64
CA ASN A 78 -2.05 -9.74 14.94
C ASN A 78 -1.54 -10.21 13.58
N VAL A 79 -0.50 -9.57 13.03
CA VAL A 79 -0.01 -9.84 11.67
C VAL A 79 1.48 -10.19 11.67
N VAL A 80 2.31 -9.37 12.32
CA VAL A 80 3.77 -9.58 12.34
C VAL A 80 4.09 -10.93 12.98
N ASP A 81 4.97 -11.69 12.34
CA ASP A 81 5.38 -13.06 12.72
C ASP A 81 4.26 -14.12 12.68
N HIS A 82 3.03 -13.75 12.26
CA HIS A 82 1.97 -14.70 11.96
C HIS A 82 2.04 -15.14 10.49
N HIS A 83 2.10 -16.46 10.28
CA HIS A 83 2.24 -17.08 8.95
C HIS A 83 1.00 -17.83 8.47
N ASP A 84 0.11 -18.23 9.39
CA ASP A 84 -1.07 -19.02 9.09
C ASP A 84 -2.34 -18.18 9.29
N PHE A 85 -3.03 -17.87 8.19
CA PHE A 85 -4.31 -17.17 8.20
C PHE A 85 -5.41 -18.15 7.73
N PRO A 86 -6.31 -18.62 8.62
CA PRO A 86 -7.16 -19.80 8.38
C PRO A 86 -8.18 -19.68 7.24
N ASN A 87 -8.33 -18.49 6.64
CA ASN A 87 -9.26 -18.22 5.54
C ASN A 87 -8.62 -17.52 4.34
N PHE A 88 -7.29 -17.49 4.26
CA PHE A 88 -6.57 -16.81 3.19
C PHE A 88 -5.44 -17.68 2.63
N LYS A 89 -5.39 -17.84 1.30
CA LYS A 89 -4.37 -18.64 0.63
C LYS A 89 -3.18 -17.75 0.25
N GLY A 90 -2.33 -17.45 1.23
CA GLY A 90 -1.14 -16.63 1.01
C GLY A 90 -0.60 -16.02 2.31
N GLY A 91 0.46 -15.23 2.18
CA GLY A 91 0.98 -14.41 3.27
C GLY A 91 0.34 -13.03 3.27
N ILE A 92 0.20 -12.46 4.46
CA ILE A 92 -0.15 -11.05 4.64
C ILE A 92 1.14 -10.28 4.88
N GLU A 93 1.29 -9.14 4.24
CA GLU A 93 2.48 -8.31 4.40
C GLU A 93 2.49 -7.67 5.78
N TRP A 94 3.53 -8.02 6.56
CA TRP A 94 3.65 -7.70 7.98
C TRP A 94 3.85 -6.22 8.26
N TYR A 95 4.58 -5.56 7.39
CA TYR A 95 5.11 -4.22 7.60
C TYR A 95 4.44 -3.18 6.71
N GLN A 96 3.28 -3.50 6.15
CA GLN A 96 2.58 -2.62 5.22
C GLN A 96 1.07 -2.77 5.32
N PHE A 97 0.37 -1.65 5.21
CA PHE A 97 -1.10 -1.63 5.15
C PHE A 97 -1.59 -0.35 4.48
N VAL A 98 -2.85 -0.36 4.08
CA VAL A 98 -3.53 0.78 3.46
C VAL A 98 -4.63 1.29 4.37
N VAL A 99 -4.85 2.60 4.39
CA VAL A 99 -5.95 3.25 5.11
C VAL A 99 -6.82 4.04 4.15
N LEU A 100 -8.13 3.79 4.23
CA LEU A 100 -9.18 4.63 3.66
C LEU A 100 -9.77 5.47 4.80
N ASP A 101 -9.61 6.79 4.71
CA ASP A 101 -10.01 7.73 5.76
C ASP A 101 -11.13 8.67 5.29
N SER A 102 -11.41 9.72 6.06
CA SER A 102 -12.48 10.66 5.71
C SER A 102 -12.22 11.35 4.37
N GLN A 103 -10.96 11.66 4.09
CA GLN A 103 -10.56 12.26 2.80
C GLN A 103 -10.79 11.27 1.65
N SER A 104 -10.48 9.98 1.83
CA SER A 104 -10.82 8.94 0.85
C SER A 104 -12.31 8.86 0.56
N ALA A 105 -13.16 9.06 1.58
CA ALA A 105 -14.62 9.06 1.40
C ALA A 105 -15.11 10.31 0.64
N GLU A 106 -14.45 11.45 0.83
CA GLU A 106 -14.80 12.73 0.21
C GLU A 106 -14.32 12.82 -1.24
N ASP A 107 -13.04 12.54 -1.49
CA ASP A 107 -12.41 12.68 -2.81
C ASP A 107 -12.60 11.45 -3.71
N LYS A 108 -12.93 10.29 -3.12
CA LYS A 108 -13.14 8.99 -3.79
C LYS A 108 -11.99 8.57 -4.70
N SER A 109 -10.78 9.04 -4.42
CA SER A 109 -9.63 8.86 -5.30
C SER A 109 -8.31 8.69 -4.58
N THR A 110 -8.18 9.01 -3.29
CA THR A 110 -6.92 8.87 -2.55
C THR A 110 -7.01 7.95 -1.34
N CYS A 111 -5.91 7.31 -0.98
CA CYS A 111 -5.73 6.52 0.23
C CYS A 111 -4.36 6.79 0.86
N LEU A 112 -4.15 6.33 2.10
CA LEU A 112 -2.84 6.32 2.73
C LEU A 112 -2.20 4.94 2.60
N VAL A 113 -0.93 4.88 2.18
CA VAL A 113 -0.11 3.67 2.22
C VAL A 113 0.88 3.82 3.35
N TYR A 114 0.87 2.86 4.29
CA TYR A 114 1.79 2.77 5.40
C TYR A 114 2.84 1.69 5.14
N HIS A 115 4.09 2.00 5.50
CA HIS A 115 5.20 1.07 5.42
C HIS A 115 6.13 1.24 6.62
N CYS A 116 6.45 0.13 7.29
CA CYS A 116 7.43 0.10 8.36
C CYS A 116 8.81 -0.18 7.78
N LEU A 117 9.65 0.85 7.76
CA LEU A 117 11.06 0.75 7.44
C LEU A 117 11.78 0.12 8.64
N ARG A 118 12.51 -0.97 8.39
CA ARG A 118 13.31 -1.66 9.42
C ARG A 118 14.77 -1.53 9.07
N HIS A 119 15.53 -0.89 9.95
CA HIS A 119 16.96 -0.69 9.73
C HIS A 119 17.75 -0.77 11.03
N MET A 120 19.04 -1.06 10.91
CA MET A 120 19.97 -0.93 12.04
C MET A 120 20.20 0.55 12.36
N PRO A 121 20.49 0.90 13.63
CA PRO A 121 20.79 2.28 14.02
C PRO A 121 21.94 2.89 13.19
N GLU A 122 21.95 4.22 13.04
CA GLU A 122 23.06 4.92 12.39
C GLU A 122 24.40 4.56 13.07
N GLY A 123 25.42 4.26 12.26
CA GLY A 123 26.73 3.84 12.74
C GLY A 123 26.89 2.32 12.93
N SER A 124 25.83 1.52 12.75
CA SER A 124 25.88 0.05 12.78
C SER A 124 26.07 -0.59 11.40
N ALA A 125 26.66 0.13 10.43
CA ALA A 125 26.81 -0.36 9.06
C ALA A 125 27.67 -1.64 8.94
N GLU A 126 28.62 -1.82 9.87
CA GLU A 126 29.51 -3.00 9.94
C GLU A 126 29.02 -4.03 10.97
N ASP A 127 27.94 -3.75 11.71
CA ASP A 127 27.40 -4.68 12.70
C ASP A 127 26.59 -5.78 11.99
N GLU A 128 26.66 -7.00 12.52
CA GLU A 128 25.70 -8.03 12.13
C GLU A 128 24.27 -7.60 12.51
N TRP A 129 23.30 -8.01 11.70
CA TRP A 129 21.89 -7.73 11.95
C TRP A 129 21.46 -8.30 13.31
N ASP A 130 21.02 -7.42 14.21
CA ASP A 130 20.55 -7.77 15.55
C ASP A 130 19.11 -7.28 15.72
N GLU A 131 18.16 -8.21 15.69
CA GLU A 131 16.73 -7.96 15.88
C GLU A 131 16.40 -7.12 17.13
N LYS A 132 17.24 -7.16 18.18
CA LYS A 132 17.04 -6.37 19.40
C LYS A 132 17.43 -4.90 19.25
N LYS A 133 18.21 -4.58 18.22
CA LYS A 133 18.69 -3.22 17.91
C LYS A 133 17.95 -2.59 16.74
N VAL A 134 17.17 -3.37 15.99
CA VAL A 134 16.42 -2.88 14.84
C VAL A 134 15.53 -1.72 15.26
N VAL A 135 15.63 -0.64 14.50
CA VAL A 135 14.72 0.50 14.58
C VAL A 135 13.61 0.28 13.56
N SER A 136 12.38 0.50 14.00
CA SER A 136 11.18 0.43 13.17
C SER A 136 10.57 1.81 13.04
N GLU A 137 10.50 2.33 11.82
CA GLU A 137 9.92 3.62 11.52
C GLU A 137 8.77 3.47 10.52
N TRP A 138 7.56 3.91 10.91
CA TRP A 138 6.43 3.93 9.99
C TRP A 138 6.45 5.19 9.13
N LYS A 139 6.60 5.00 7.83
CA LYS A 139 6.40 6.01 6.80
C LYS A 139 4.97 5.93 6.26
N VAL A 140 4.42 7.07 5.85
CA VAL A 140 3.07 7.17 5.30
C VAL A 140 3.06 8.11 4.10
N TRP A 141 2.35 7.71 3.04
CA TRP A 141 2.11 8.53 1.87
C TRP A 141 0.63 8.53 1.51
N ARG A 142 0.06 9.72 1.26
CA ARG A 142 -1.23 9.81 0.58
C ARG A 142 -0.99 9.67 -0.91
N VAL A 143 -1.70 8.75 -1.56
CA VAL A 143 -1.56 8.49 -3.00
C VAL A 143 -2.94 8.31 -3.62
N LYS A 144 -3.01 8.47 -4.95
CA LYS A 144 -4.19 8.06 -5.71
C LYS A 144 -4.38 6.54 -5.60
N PHE A 145 -5.62 6.07 -5.65
CA PHE A 145 -5.94 4.64 -5.67
C PHE A 145 -5.17 3.90 -6.76
N LEU A 146 -5.03 4.52 -7.94
CA LEU A 146 -4.26 4.01 -9.08
C LEU A 146 -2.81 3.63 -8.73
N VAL A 147 -2.20 4.34 -7.79
CA VAL A 147 -0.79 4.17 -7.40
C VAL A 147 -0.64 3.25 -6.19
N ALA A 148 -1.71 3.04 -5.42
CA ALA A 148 -1.67 2.36 -4.12
C ALA A 148 -1.03 0.96 -4.16
N TRP A 149 -1.44 0.10 -5.10
CA TRP A 149 -0.89 -1.25 -5.22
C TRP A 149 0.57 -1.23 -5.68
N TRP A 150 0.89 -0.42 -6.68
CA TRP A 150 2.25 -0.30 -7.20
C TRP A 150 3.21 0.16 -6.10
N LEU A 151 2.80 1.17 -5.31
CA LEU A 151 3.59 1.67 -4.20
C LEU A 151 3.80 0.59 -3.14
N ALA A 152 2.74 -0.06 -2.67
CA ALA A 152 2.83 -1.12 -1.66
C ALA A 152 3.74 -2.27 -2.15
N SER A 153 3.50 -2.78 -3.35
CA SER A 153 4.30 -3.87 -3.91
C SER A 153 5.76 -3.49 -4.15
N GLY A 154 6.03 -2.26 -4.58
CA GLY A 154 7.39 -1.77 -4.79
C GLY A 154 8.16 -1.60 -3.48
N LEU A 155 7.54 -1.00 -2.46
CA LEU A 155 8.13 -0.86 -1.12
C LEU A 155 8.38 -2.23 -0.48
N TRP A 156 7.52 -3.21 -0.76
CA TRP A 156 7.72 -4.58 -0.28
C TRP A 156 8.91 -5.26 -0.96
N THR A 157 9.08 -5.03 -2.26
CA THR A 157 10.12 -5.70 -3.05
C THR A 157 11.50 -5.09 -2.81
N ASN A 158 11.58 -3.76 -2.81
CA ASN A 158 12.81 -3.00 -2.62
C ASN A 158 12.48 -1.54 -2.28
N ASP A 159 12.42 -1.26 -0.98
CA ASP A 159 12.16 0.09 -0.44
C ASP A 159 13.25 1.10 -0.82
N GLN A 160 14.53 0.70 -0.80
CA GLN A 160 15.67 1.55 -1.15
C GLN A 160 15.54 2.11 -2.58
N VAL A 161 15.26 1.26 -3.56
CA VAL A 161 15.09 1.69 -4.96
C VAL A 161 13.90 2.64 -5.11
N LEU A 162 12.81 2.42 -4.37
CA LEU A 162 11.70 3.38 -4.41
C LEU A 162 12.05 4.71 -3.75
N PHE A 163 12.85 4.72 -2.70
CA PHE A 163 13.31 5.97 -2.10
C PHE A 163 14.21 6.77 -3.05
N GLU A 164 15.07 6.10 -3.82
CA GLU A 164 15.84 6.77 -4.90
C GLU A 164 14.90 7.41 -5.94
N VAL A 165 13.82 6.72 -6.31
CA VAL A 165 12.79 7.28 -7.21
C VAL A 165 12.06 8.48 -6.58
N PHE A 166 11.86 8.47 -5.26
CA PHE A 166 11.24 9.60 -4.57
C PHE A 166 12.15 10.82 -4.45
N GLU A 167 13.47 10.61 -4.42
CA GLU A 167 14.46 11.69 -4.38
C GLU A 167 14.64 12.38 -5.75
N ASP A 168 14.32 11.70 -6.86
CA ASP A 168 14.27 12.34 -8.19
C ASP A 168 12.94 13.11 -8.37
N GLU A 169 12.95 14.40 -8.03
CA GLU A 169 11.79 15.31 -8.14
C GLU A 169 11.18 15.41 -9.55
N LYS A 170 11.83 14.83 -10.58
CA LYS A 170 11.26 14.74 -11.93
C LYS A 170 10.20 13.66 -12.04
N ASP A 171 10.32 12.60 -11.25
CA ASP A 171 9.48 11.40 -11.36
C ASP A 171 8.38 11.36 -10.29
N THR A 172 8.60 12.02 -9.15
CA THR A 172 7.59 12.16 -8.09
C THR A 172 7.61 13.53 -7.43
N TYR A 173 6.45 13.98 -6.93
CA TYR A 173 6.36 15.20 -6.11
C TYR A 173 5.14 15.12 -5.19
N VAL A 174 5.17 15.84 -4.07
CA VAL A 174 3.98 16.00 -3.21
C VAL A 174 3.26 17.28 -3.61
N ASP A 175 1.97 17.17 -3.93
CA ASP A 175 1.17 18.32 -4.32
C ASP A 175 0.74 19.19 -3.12
N LYS A 176 0.03 20.28 -3.42
CA LYS A 176 -0.48 21.23 -2.42
C LYS A 176 -1.47 20.60 -1.40
N ASP A 177 -2.08 19.47 -1.76
CA ASP A 177 -3.07 18.76 -0.96
C ASP A 177 -2.42 17.62 -0.16
N GLY A 178 -1.08 17.51 -0.21
CA GLY A 178 -0.28 16.51 0.51
C GLY A 178 -0.30 15.14 -0.15
N VAL A 179 -0.72 15.03 -1.41
CA VAL A 179 -0.76 13.77 -2.17
C VAL A 179 0.55 13.60 -2.92
N LEU A 180 1.21 12.45 -2.72
CA LEU A 180 2.34 12.01 -3.53
C LEU A 180 1.82 11.69 -4.94
N GLN A 181 2.24 12.52 -5.90
CA GLN A 181 1.98 12.37 -7.31
C GLN A 181 3.12 11.56 -7.95
N MET A 182 2.74 10.60 -8.79
CA MET A 182 3.66 9.80 -9.59
C MET A 182 3.25 9.86 -11.07
N PRO A 183 3.53 10.97 -11.78
CA PRO A 183 2.97 11.23 -13.11
C PRO A 183 3.20 10.11 -14.13
N TYR A 184 4.34 9.42 -14.03
CA TYR A 184 4.65 8.27 -14.88
C TYR A 184 3.61 7.13 -14.74
N LEU A 185 3.15 6.85 -13.52
CA LEU A 185 2.15 5.82 -13.23
C LEU A 185 0.71 6.34 -13.44
N GLU A 186 0.50 7.63 -13.23
CA GLU A 186 -0.82 8.24 -13.29
C GLU A 186 -1.30 8.53 -14.71
N ASN A 187 -0.38 8.78 -15.65
CA ASN A 187 -0.71 9.16 -17.02
C ASN A 187 -0.98 8.00 -17.97
N ASP A 188 -0.91 6.75 -17.51
CA ASP A 188 -1.42 5.52 -18.15
C ASP A 188 -1.64 5.62 -19.69
N GLU A 189 -0.57 5.88 -20.45
CA GLU A 189 -0.52 5.46 -21.84
C GLU A 189 -0.28 3.95 -21.80
N TYR A 190 -1.38 3.20 -21.89
CA TYR A 190 -1.38 1.78 -22.21
C TYR A 190 -0.49 1.55 -23.44
N GLU A 191 0.78 1.24 -23.22
CA GLU A 191 1.73 0.55 -24.12
C GLU A 191 3.14 0.85 -23.61
N TYR A 192 3.74 -0.08 -22.87
CA TYR A 192 5.14 -0.33 -23.19
C TYR A 192 5.10 -0.96 -24.58
N PRO A 193 5.57 -0.27 -25.64
CA PRO A 193 5.78 -0.99 -26.88
C PRO A 193 6.87 -2.04 -26.58
N ASP A 194 6.75 -3.22 -27.18
CA ASP A 194 7.70 -4.33 -27.04
C ASP A 194 9.14 -3.83 -27.05
N LEU A 195 10.07 -4.50 -26.36
CA LEU A 195 11.49 -4.07 -26.27
C LEU A 195 12.12 -3.71 -27.63
N GLU A 196 11.61 -4.29 -28.73
CA GLU A 196 12.02 -4.02 -30.11
C GLU A 196 11.60 -2.64 -30.66
N ASN A 197 10.66 -1.95 -30.01
CA ASN A 197 10.07 -0.68 -30.44
C ASN A 197 10.57 0.53 -29.63
N ARG A 198 11.58 0.34 -28.77
CA ARG A 198 12.23 1.46 -28.07
C ARG A 198 13.24 2.14 -29.00
N VAL A 199 12.98 3.39 -29.38
CA VAL A 199 14.02 4.28 -29.92
C VAL A 199 15.07 4.48 -28.82
N PRO A 200 16.37 4.31 -29.08
CA PRO A 200 17.39 4.48 -28.05
C PRO A 200 17.43 5.94 -27.59
N TRP A 201 16.95 6.21 -26.38
CA TRP A 201 17.14 7.49 -25.72
C TRP A 201 18.51 7.52 -25.06
N GLY A 202 19.46 8.07 -25.81
CA GLY A 202 20.84 8.36 -25.44
C GLY A 202 21.53 8.93 -26.67
N PRO A 203 22.57 9.78 -26.53
CA PRO A 203 23.32 10.20 -27.71
C PRO A 203 23.85 8.94 -28.40
N ALA A 204 23.56 8.81 -29.69
CA ALA A 204 24.11 7.74 -30.50
C ALA A 204 25.65 7.74 -30.39
N PRO A 205 26.31 6.58 -30.45
CA PRO A 205 27.78 6.49 -30.46
C PRO A 205 28.41 7.30 -31.59
#